data_AF-A0AA43ES66-F1
#
_entry.id   AF-A0AA43ES66-F1
#
_cell.length_a   1.000
_cell.length_b   1.000
_cell.length_c   1.000
_cell.angle_alpha   90.00
_cell.angle_beta   90.00
_cell.angle_gamma   90.00
#
_symmetry.space_group_name_H-M   'P 1'
#
loop_
_entity.id
_entity.type
_entity.pdbx_description
1 polymer ?
#
loop_
_entity_poly.entity_id
_entity_poly.type
_entity_poly.pdbx_seq_one_letter_code
_entity_poly.pdbx_strand_id
1 'polypeptide(L)'
;MLRTASLVSLALTLIMIAGCAEPPTQEIQEAEKALKDAQESGAATYSAEEYAKLEGTLTTLRKEVTDQDGKFSLFRDYGKAQQLSASAKADSERIKTAATLKKEEAKAAALQAQQVAEEAVKATQDLVAKAPVGKDRAAVEAIRNDVDGLKSLLKQVQVSIDKEDYPAAQTQAKAIHDMSQGVSTEIQNALAKVGKGRPARKR
;
A
#
# COMPACT_ATOMS: atom_id res chain seq x y z
N MET A 1 27.98 -52.71 62.62
CA MET A 1 27.32 -52.48 61.32
C MET A 1 28.37 -51.85 60.39
N LEU A 2 29.39 -52.58 59.92
CA LEU A 2 29.46 -53.53 58.81
C LEU A 2 29.03 -52.97 57.43
N ARG A 3 30.03 -52.90 56.51
CA ARG A 3 29.98 -52.99 55.02
C ARG A 3 29.58 -51.72 54.25
N THR A 4 30.15 -51.32 53.11
CA THR A 4 31.21 -51.80 52.18
C THR A 4 31.42 -50.72 51.11
N ALA A 5 32.61 -50.67 50.52
CA ALA A 5 32.92 -49.96 49.27
C ALA A 5 32.23 -50.57 48.03
N SER A 6 32.06 -49.75 46.96
CA SER A 6 32.13 -50.07 45.50
C SER A 6 31.25 -49.09 44.69
N LEU A 7 31.80 -48.24 43.83
CA LEU A 7 32.13 -48.49 42.41
C LEU A 7 30.93 -48.91 41.54
N VAL A 8 30.28 -47.93 40.88
CA VAL A 8 29.63 -48.02 39.55
C VAL A 8 29.61 -46.58 39.00
N SER A 9 30.59 -46.15 38.21
CA SER A 9 30.62 -46.24 36.74
C SER A 9 29.44 -45.56 36.04
N LEU A 10 29.80 -44.59 35.18
CA LEU A 10 29.17 -44.33 33.89
C LEU A 10 27.80 -43.63 33.86
N ALA A 11 27.84 -42.30 33.71
CA ALA A 11 26.87 -41.59 32.88
C ALA A 11 27.66 -40.58 32.03
N LEU A 12 28.24 -41.12 30.96
CA LEU A 12 28.71 -40.38 29.80
C LEU A 12 27.49 -39.67 29.18
N THR A 13 27.19 -38.44 29.59
CA THR A 13 26.31 -37.55 28.84
C THR A 13 27.06 -37.10 27.59
N LEU A 14 27.09 -38.00 26.61
CA LEU A 14 27.27 -37.68 25.21
C LEU A 14 26.24 -36.61 24.87
N ILE A 15 26.71 -35.37 24.78
CA ILE A 15 26.06 -34.31 24.03
C ILE A 15 26.11 -34.75 22.56
N MET A 16 25.17 -35.62 22.20
CA MET A 16 24.79 -35.84 20.81
C MET A 16 23.98 -34.62 20.40
N ILE A 17 24.66 -33.51 20.07
CA ILE A 17 24.10 -32.62 19.07
C ILE A 17 24.31 -33.39 17.77
N ALA A 18 23.43 -34.38 17.53
CA ALA A 18 23.21 -34.86 16.19
C ALA A 18 22.92 -33.61 15.37
N GLY A 19 23.74 -33.32 14.36
CA GLY A 19 23.33 -32.40 13.32
C GLY A 19 22.00 -32.92 12.81
N CYS A 20 20.91 -32.26 13.18
CA CYS A 20 19.57 -32.66 12.79
C CYS A 20 19.53 -32.57 11.27
N ALA A 21 19.65 -33.71 10.58
CA ALA A 21 19.42 -33.86 9.16
C ALA A 21 17.91 -33.74 8.83
N GLU A 22 17.19 -32.98 9.63
CA GLU A 22 15.76 -32.70 9.49
C GLU A 22 15.60 -31.26 9.00
N PRO A 23 14.61 -31.01 8.13
CA PRO A 23 14.34 -29.67 7.63
C PRO A 23 13.92 -28.72 8.78
N PRO A 24 14.27 -27.41 8.70
CA PRO A 24 13.94 -26.38 9.69
C PRO A 24 12.46 -25.99 9.57
N THR A 25 11.58 -26.94 9.83
CA THR A 25 10.14 -26.84 9.59
C THR A 25 9.50 -25.73 10.41
N GLN A 26 9.94 -25.55 11.67
CA GLN A 26 9.45 -24.49 12.52
C GLN A 26 9.81 -23.11 11.96
N GLU A 27 11.07 -22.89 11.58
CA GLU A 27 11.53 -21.61 11.04
C GLU A 27 10.86 -21.28 9.71
N ILE A 28 10.64 -22.29 8.85
CA ILE A 28 9.91 -22.12 7.59
C ILE A 28 8.47 -21.69 7.88
N GLN A 29 7.77 -22.36 8.81
CA GLN A 29 6.39 -22.02 9.17
C GLN A 29 6.30 -20.61 9.77
N GLU A 30 7.25 -20.22 10.61
CA GLU A 30 7.33 -18.87 11.18
C GLU A 30 7.57 -17.82 10.10
N ALA A 31 8.44 -18.09 9.13
CA ALA A 31 8.68 -17.20 7.98
C ALA A 31 7.45 -17.07 7.09
N GLU A 32 6.74 -18.17 6.80
CA GLU A 32 5.51 -18.15 6.01
C GLU A 32 4.37 -17.43 6.73
N LYS A 33 4.28 -17.57 8.05
CA LYS A 33 3.34 -16.79 8.87
C LYS A 33 3.68 -15.30 8.81
N ALA A 34 4.95 -14.94 8.99
CA ALA A 34 5.39 -13.56 8.92
C ALA A 34 5.13 -12.92 7.54
N LEU A 35 5.28 -13.69 6.45
CA LEU A 35 4.92 -13.25 5.10
C LEU A 35 3.42 -12.93 5.02
N LYS A 36 2.55 -13.81 5.53
CA LYS A 36 1.09 -13.56 5.53
C LYS A 36 0.74 -12.30 6.30
N ASP A 37 1.33 -12.11 7.47
CA ASP A 37 1.19 -10.88 8.25
C ASP A 37 1.64 -9.63 7.47
N ALA A 38 2.74 -9.72 6.71
CA ALA A 38 3.20 -8.64 5.84
C ALA A 38 2.23 -8.39 4.68
N GLN A 39 1.72 -9.44 4.05
CA GLN A 39 0.71 -9.36 2.99
C GLN A 39 -0.57 -8.67 3.48
N GLU A 40 -1.08 -9.06 4.65
CA GLU A 40 -2.27 -8.48 5.28
C GLU A 40 -2.08 -7.00 5.66
N SER A 41 -0.84 -6.58 5.94
CA SER A 41 -0.52 -5.16 6.14
C SER A 41 -0.53 -4.31 4.85
N GLY A 42 -0.76 -4.95 3.69
CA GLY A 42 -0.75 -4.29 2.39
C GLY A 42 0.65 -4.15 1.79
N ALA A 43 1.61 -4.98 2.19
CA ALA A 43 3.00 -4.89 1.71
C ALA A 43 3.14 -4.95 0.18
N ALA A 44 2.28 -5.71 -0.50
CA ALA A 44 2.26 -5.77 -1.96
C ALA A 44 1.98 -4.40 -2.62
N THR A 45 1.21 -3.53 -1.95
CA THR A 45 0.88 -2.19 -2.43
C THR A 45 1.88 -1.15 -1.96
N TYR A 46 2.21 -1.17 -0.67
CA TYR A 46 2.98 -0.09 -0.02
C TYR A 46 4.50 -0.34 -0.01
N SER A 47 4.95 -1.59 -0.18
CA SER A 47 6.36 -1.97 -0.22
C SER A 47 6.61 -3.04 -1.29
N ALA A 48 6.09 -2.80 -2.50
CA ALA A 48 6.05 -3.78 -3.58
C ALA A 48 7.42 -4.36 -3.95
N GLU A 49 8.47 -3.52 -4.01
CA GLU A 49 9.82 -3.97 -4.37
C GLU A 49 10.40 -4.90 -3.31
N GLU A 50 10.32 -4.51 -2.03
CA GLU A 50 10.82 -5.33 -0.94
C GLU A 50 10.00 -6.61 -0.76
N TYR A 51 8.69 -6.53 -0.96
CA TYR A 51 7.79 -7.68 -0.92
C TYR A 51 8.12 -8.69 -2.04
N ALA A 52 8.35 -8.23 -3.27
CA ALA A 52 8.76 -9.09 -4.37
C ALA A 52 10.13 -9.77 -4.13
N LYS A 53 11.08 -9.05 -3.52
CA LYS A 53 12.37 -9.63 -3.09
C LYS A 53 12.17 -10.73 -2.05
N LEU A 54 11.30 -10.51 -1.06
CA LEU A 54 10.95 -11.49 -0.04
C LEU A 54 10.31 -12.76 -0.64
N GLU A 55 9.40 -12.62 -1.60
CA GLU A 55 8.81 -13.74 -2.34
C GLU A 55 9.88 -14.56 -3.09
N GLY A 56 10.89 -13.88 -3.66
CA GLY A 56 12.06 -14.51 -4.26
C GLY A 56 12.90 -15.30 -3.24
N THR A 57 13.11 -14.74 -2.04
CA THR A 57 13.81 -15.43 -0.94
C THR A 57 13.07 -16.70 -0.51
N LEU A 58 11.74 -16.64 -0.36
CA LEU A 58 10.93 -17.82 0.00
C LEU A 58 10.89 -18.88 -1.11
N THR A 59 10.90 -18.47 -2.36
CA THR A 59 11.04 -19.40 -3.49
C THR A 59 12.39 -20.11 -3.45
N THR A 60 13.46 -19.37 -3.15
CA THR A 60 14.81 -19.91 -2.99
C THR A 60 14.89 -20.87 -1.79
N LEU A 61 14.24 -20.53 -0.68
CA LEU A 61 14.13 -21.38 0.50
C LEU A 61 13.45 -22.72 0.17
N ARG A 62 12.29 -22.69 -0.46
CA ARG A 62 11.54 -23.91 -0.85
C ARG A 62 12.33 -24.80 -1.80
N LYS A 63 13.05 -24.18 -2.75
CA LYS A 63 13.95 -24.89 -3.65
C LYS A 63 15.08 -25.56 -2.88
N GLU A 64 15.74 -24.84 -1.97
CA GLU A 64 16.82 -25.40 -1.14
C GLU A 64 16.34 -26.60 -0.33
N VAL A 65 15.19 -26.48 0.33
CA VAL A 65 14.60 -27.60 1.10
C VAL A 65 14.36 -28.81 0.20
N THR A 66 13.77 -28.61 -0.99
CA THR A 66 13.52 -29.69 -1.96
C THR A 66 14.82 -30.32 -2.46
N ASP A 67 15.84 -29.52 -2.76
CA ASP A 67 17.14 -29.98 -3.24
C ASP A 67 17.87 -30.80 -2.15
N GLN A 68 17.70 -30.44 -0.86
CA GLN A 68 18.23 -31.21 0.27
C GLN A 68 17.43 -32.49 0.53
N ASP A 69 16.10 -32.44 0.44
CA ASP A 69 15.23 -33.62 0.61
C ASP A 69 15.54 -34.70 -0.44
N GLY A 70 15.92 -34.30 -1.65
CA GLY A 70 16.36 -35.19 -2.73
C GLY A 70 17.71 -35.88 -2.50
N LYS A 71 18.53 -35.41 -1.53
CA LYS A 71 19.80 -36.05 -1.19
C LYS A 71 19.60 -37.20 -0.22
N PHE A 72 20.53 -38.15 -0.26
CA PHE A 72 20.61 -39.21 0.76
C PHE A 72 20.82 -38.57 2.15
N SER A 73 20.16 -39.11 3.18
CA SER A 73 20.08 -38.49 4.52
C SER A 73 21.44 -38.05 5.10
N LEU A 74 22.50 -38.83 4.85
CA LEU A 74 23.87 -38.51 5.33
C LEU A 74 24.54 -37.33 4.61
N PHE A 75 24.01 -36.87 3.47
CA PHE A 75 24.56 -35.76 2.67
C PHE A 75 23.67 -34.50 2.70
N ARG A 76 22.63 -34.49 3.54
CA ARG A 76 21.74 -33.34 3.69
C ARG A 76 22.38 -32.28 4.57
N ASP A 77 22.24 -31.02 4.16
CA ASP A 77 22.63 -29.85 4.94
C ASP A 77 21.57 -28.76 4.79
N TYR A 78 20.77 -28.57 5.84
CA TYR A 78 19.73 -27.55 5.88
C TYR A 78 20.21 -26.20 6.44
N GLY A 79 21.50 -25.99 6.70
CA GLY A 79 22.01 -24.73 7.25
C GLY A 79 21.64 -23.52 6.40
N LYS A 80 21.68 -23.67 5.06
CA LYS A 80 21.22 -22.63 4.13
C LYS A 80 19.70 -22.40 4.22
N ALA A 81 18.91 -23.46 4.34
CA ALA A 81 17.46 -23.33 4.52
C ALA A 81 17.13 -22.63 5.85
N GLN A 82 17.87 -22.91 6.91
CA GLN A 82 17.72 -22.25 8.21
C GLN A 82 18.05 -20.76 8.11
N GLN A 83 19.16 -20.40 7.46
CA GLN A 83 19.54 -19.01 7.22
C GLN A 83 18.49 -18.27 6.37
N LEU A 84 18.02 -18.89 5.29
CA LEU A 84 16.99 -18.30 4.42
C LEU A 84 15.66 -18.11 5.16
N SER A 85 15.28 -19.05 6.03
CA SER A 85 14.05 -18.95 6.84
C SER A 85 14.15 -17.80 7.85
N ALA A 86 15.28 -17.69 8.56
CA ALA A 86 15.53 -16.60 9.50
C ALA A 86 15.53 -15.23 8.80
N SER A 87 16.18 -15.12 7.63
CA SER A 87 16.17 -13.90 6.82
C SER A 87 14.76 -13.55 6.35
N ALA A 88 14.01 -14.52 5.82
CA ALA A 88 12.65 -14.31 5.32
C ALA A 88 11.72 -13.84 6.45
N LYS A 89 11.85 -14.39 7.65
CA LYS A 89 11.09 -13.92 8.83
C LYS A 89 11.43 -12.47 9.18
N ALA A 90 12.71 -12.14 9.33
CA ALA A 90 13.15 -10.79 9.67
C ALA A 90 12.76 -9.76 8.60
N ASP A 91 12.90 -10.11 7.32
CA ASP A 91 12.48 -9.26 6.21
C ASP A 91 10.96 -9.07 6.19
N SER A 92 10.18 -10.12 6.47
CA SER A 92 8.72 -10.03 6.57
C SER A 92 8.28 -9.06 7.66
N GLU A 93 8.86 -9.16 8.86
CA GLU A 93 8.55 -8.26 9.98
C GLU A 93 8.91 -6.81 9.64
N ARG A 94 10.09 -6.58 9.05
CA ARG A 94 10.53 -5.25 8.59
C ARG A 94 9.60 -4.69 7.52
N ILE A 95 9.22 -5.49 6.54
CA ILE A 95 8.32 -5.09 5.45
C ILE A 95 6.93 -4.78 5.99
N LYS A 96 6.41 -5.56 6.94
CA LYS A 96 5.13 -5.30 7.64
C LYS A 96 5.13 -3.92 8.31
N THR A 97 6.16 -3.61 9.08
CA THR A 97 6.30 -2.29 9.73
C THR A 97 6.37 -1.17 8.70
N ALA A 98 7.18 -1.33 7.66
CA ALA A 98 7.32 -0.32 6.60
C ALA A 98 6.00 -0.13 5.83
N ALA A 99 5.29 -1.20 5.51
CA ALA A 99 4.01 -1.15 4.80
C ALA A 99 2.93 -0.46 5.63
N THR A 100 2.86 -0.75 6.94
CA THR A 100 1.91 -0.10 7.85
C THR A 100 2.19 1.40 7.97
N LEU A 101 3.46 1.80 8.11
CA LEU A 101 3.83 3.22 8.15
C LEU A 101 3.45 3.94 6.85
N LYS A 102 3.84 3.38 5.70
CA LYS A 102 3.52 3.95 4.39
C LYS A 102 2.01 3.99 4.13
N LYS A 103 1.25 3.02 4.65
CA LYS A 103 -0.22 3.00 4.55
C LYS A 103 -0.83 4.17 5.33
N GLU A 104 -0.35 4.46 6.53
CA GLU A 104 -0.81 5.63 7.31
C GLU A 104 -0.42 6.96 6.63
N GLU A 105 0.78 7.04 6.06
CA GLU A 105 1.20 8.20 5.26
C GLU A 105 0.31 8.38 4.02
N ALA A 106 0.00 7.28 3.31
CA ALA A 106 -0.88 7.30 2.16
C ALA A 106 -2.32 7.70 2.54
N LYS A 107 -2.82 7.26 3.70
CA LYS A 107 -4.11 7.69 4.25
C LYS A 107 -4.14 9.19 4.48
N ALA A 108 -3.12 9.73 5.14
CA ALA A 108 -3.02 11.17 5.38
C ALA A 108 -2.97 11.95 4.06
N ALA A 109 -2.18 11.47 3.08
CA ALA A 109 -2.09 12.07 1.76
C ALA A 109 -3.41 11.99 0.96
N ALA A 110 -4.16 10.89 1.08
CA ALA A 110 -5.47 10.73 0.45
C ALA A 110 -6.51 11.69 1.03
N LEU A 111 -6.56 11.85 2.36
CA LEU A 111 -7.44 12.81 3.03
C LEU A 111 -7.10 14.25 2.65
N GLN A 112 -5.80 14.58 2.59
CA GLN A 112 -5.37 15.90 2.12
C GLN A 112 -5.77 16.13 0.65
N ALA A 113 -5.55 15.15 -0.22
CA ALA A 113 -5.93 15.25 -1.63
C ALA A 113 -7.44 15.42 -1.81
N GLN A 114 -8.25 14.68 -1.03
CA GLN A 114 -9.71 14.85 -1.01
C GLN A 114 -10.08 16.27 -0.62
N GLN A 115 -9.53 16.82 0.47
CA GLN A 115 -9.82 18.18 0.90
C GLN A 115 -9.48 19.21 -0.19
N VAL A 116 -8.31 19.08 -0.81
CA VAL A 116 -7.89 19.97 -1.91
C VAL A 116 -8.85 19.89 -3.10
N ALA A 117 -9.33 18.68 -3.44
CA ALA A 117 -10.32 18.48 -4.49
C ALA A 117 -11.69 19.10 -4.13
N GLU A 118 -12.14 18.95 -2.88
CA GLU A 118 -13.38 19.55 -2.38
C GLU A 118 -13.34 21.10 -2.44
N GLU A 119 -12.22 21.69 -2.03
CA GLU A 119 -11.99 23.14 -2.11
C GLU A 119 -12.00 23.63 -3.56
N ALA A 120 -11.37 22.89 -4.48
CA ALA A 120 -11.35 23.23 -5.91
C ALA A 120 -12.75 23.15 -6.55
N VAL A 121 -13.53 22.10 -6.24
CA VAL A 121 -14.91 21.98 -6.72
C VAL A 121 -15.78 23.11 -6.17
N LYS A 122 -15.64 23.45 -4.89
CA LYS A 122 -16.37 24.56 -4.26
C LYS A 122 -16.02 25.90 -4.90
N ALA A 123 -14.73 26.19 -5.11
CA ALA A 123 -14.29 27.41 -5.77
C ALA A 123 -14.85 27.51 -7.21
N THR A 124 -14.86 26.39 -7.94
CA THR A 124 -15.44 26.32 -9.29
C THR A 124 -16.94 26.61 -9.25
N GLN A 125 -17.67 26.00 -8.30
CA GLN A 125 -19.10 26.26 -8.09
C GLN A 125 -19.39 27.75 -7.82
N ASP A 126 -18.58 28.40 -7.01
CA ASP A 126 -18.72 29.84 -6.71
C ASP A 126 -18.46 30.71 -7.95
N LEU A 127 -17.53 30.32 -8.83
CA LEU A 127 -17.29 31.00 -10.10
C LEU A 127 -18.48 30.85 -11.06
N VAL A 128 -19.06 29.66 -11.15
CA VAL A 128 -20.26 29.39 -11.95
C VAL A 128 -21.46 30.20 -11.45
N ALA A 129 -21.60 30.34 -10.13
CA ALA A 129 -22.67 31.15 -9.53
C ALA A 129 -22.54 32.65 -9.88
N LYS A 130 -21.31 33.15 -10.07
CA LYS A 130 -21.02 34.53 -10.49
C LYS A 130 -21.14 34.73 -12.01
N ALA A 131 -21.30 33.67 -12.79
CA ALA A 131 -21.31 33.77 -14.23
C ALA A 131 -22.61 34.42 -14.77
N PRO A 132 -22.53 35.39 -15.69
CA PRO A 132 -23.70 36.07 -16.24
C PRO A 132 -24.48 35.12 -17.15
N VAL A 133 -25.72 34.81 -16.76
CA VAL A 133 -26.61 33.84 -17.44
C VAL A 133 -27.33 34.39 -18.68
N GLY A 134 -26.78 35.40 -19.35
CA GLY A 134 -27.43 36.15 -20.44
C GLY A 134 -27.67 35.31 -21.70
N LYS A 135 -27.00 35.63 -22.81
CA LYS A 135 -27.11 34.82 -24.03
C LYS A 135 -26.46 33.43 -23.88
N ASP A 136 -25.56 33.29 -22.91
CA ASP A 136 -24.77 32.07 -22.68
C ASP A 136 -25.42 31.11 -21.66
N ARG A 137 -26.73 31.24 -21.40
CA ARG A 137 -27.45 30.42 -20.42
C ARG A 137 -27.21 28.92 -20.60
N ALA A 138 -27.24 28.42 -21.84
CA ALA A 138 -27.02 27.01 -22.13
C ALA A 138 -25.59 26.54 -21.77
N ALA A 139 -24.58 27.37 -22.00
CA ALA A 139 -23.20 27.05 -21.63
C ALA A 139 -23.00 27.05 -20.11
N VAL A 140 -23.61 28.02 -19.40
CA VAL A 140 -23.55 28.06 -17.94
C VAL A 140 -24.26 26.86 -17.30
N GLU A 141 -25.40 26.44 -17.84
CA GLU A 141 -26.10 25.23 -17.38
C GLU A 141 -25.29 23.95 -17.65
N ALA A 142 -24.62 23.84 -18.79
CA ALA A 142 -23.72 22.71 -19.06
C ALA A 142 -22.59 22.63 -18.02
N ILE A 143 -21.94 23.76 -17.74
CA ILE A 143 -20.87 23.83 -16.73
C ILE A 143 -21.41 23.50 -15.32
N ARG A 144 -22.64 23.91 -14.98
CA ARG A 144 -23.28 23.51 -13.70
C ARG A 144 -23.41 22.00 -13.59
N ASN A 145 -23.87 21.35 -14.64
CA ASN A 145 -23.98 19.89 -14.68
C ASN A 145 -22.61 19.22 -14.55
N ASP A 146 -21.57 19.78 -15.17
CA ASP A 146 -20.20 19.27 -15.05
C ASP A 146 -19.69 19.37 -13.60
N VAL A 147 -19.92 20.50 -12.92
CA VAL A 147 -19.58 20.70 -11.50
C VAL A 147 -20.35 19.73 -10.59
N ASP A 148 -21.62 19.46 -10.88
CA ASP A 148 -22.38 18.44 -10.14
C ASP A 148 -21.86 17.02 -10.40
N GLY A 149 -21.36 16.75 -11.61
CA GLY A 149 -20.59 15.55 -11.93
C GLY A 149 -19.33 15.41 -11.08
N LEU A 150 -18.57 16.50 -10.89
CA LEU A 150 -17.38 16.51 -10.02
C LEU A 150 -17.72 16.20 -8.56
N LYS A 151 -18.86 16.66 -8.04
CA LYS A 151 -19.34 16.28 -6.69
C LYS A 151 -19.65 14.79 -6.59
N SER A 152 -20.15 14.18 -7.66
CA SER A 152 -20.35 12.73 -7.70
C SER A 152 -19.01 11.98 -7.66
N LEU A 153 -17.99 12.48 -8.38
CA LEU A 153 -16.64 11.92 -8.33
C LEU A 153 -15.98 12.05 -6.95
N LEU A 154 -16.22 13.15 -6.21
CA LEU A 154 -15.75 13.29 -4.83
C LEU A 154 -16.30 12.18 -3.91
N LYS A 155 -17.54 11.71 -4.14
CA LYS A 155 -18.06 10.54 -3.41
C LYS A 155 -17.29 9.27 -3.73
N GLN A 156 -16.76 9.13 -4.96
CA GLN A 156 -15.93 7.97 -5.31
C GLN A 156 -14.58 8.01 -4.61
N VAL A 157 -14.00 9.21 -4.41
CA VAL A 157 -12.79 9.39 -3.59
C VAL A 157 -13.03 8.86 -2.18
N GLN A 158 -14.17 9.24 -1.56
CA GLN A 158 -14.53 8.75 -0.22
C GLN A 158 -14.68 7.22 -0.21
N VAL A 159 -15.31 6.63 -1.23
CA VAL A 159 -15.43 5.16 -1.34
C VAL A 159 -14.05 4.49 -1.42
N SER A 160 -13.09 5.07 -2.13
CA SER A 160 -11.73 4.53 -2.19
C SER A 160 -11.01 4.66 -0.84
N ILE A 161 -11.21 5.76 -0.10
CA ILE A 161 -10.68 5.94 1.26
C ILE A 161 -11.28 4.91 2.23
N ASP A 162 -12.60 4.70 2.17
CA ASP A 162 -13.31 3.74 3.02
C ASP A 162 -12.89 2.29 2.74
N LYS A 163 -12.46 2.00 1.51
CA LYS A 163 -11.86 0.73 1.09
C LYS A 163 -10.36 0.63 1.37
N GLU A 164 -9.77 1.66 1.96
CA GLU A 164 -8.33 1.78 2.21
C GLU A 164 -7.46 1.71 0.94
N ASP A 165 -8.06 1.99 -0.23
CA ASP A 165 -7.38 2.15 -1.51
C ASP A 165 -6.94 3.61 -1.68
N TYR A 166 -5.98 4.00 -0.83
CA TYR A 166 -5.45 5.36 -0.79
C TYR A 166 -4.79 5.79 -2.11
N PRO A 167 -4.04 4.95 -2.83
CA PRO A 167 -3.50 5.32 -4.15
C PRO A 167 -4.59 5.66 -5.17
N ALA A 168 -5.68 4.89 -5.22
CA ALA A 168 -6.81 5.23 -6.08
C ALA A 168 -7.50 6.52 -5.64
N ALA A 169 -7.71 6.71 -4.33
CA ALA A 169 -8.28 7.94 -3.80
C ALA A 169 -7.46 9.19 -4.17
N GLN A 170 -6.13 9.13 -4.01
CA GLN A 170 -5.24 10.22 -4.40
C GLN A 170 -5.31 10.52 -5.90
N THR A 171 -5.35 9.48 -6.74
CA THR A 171 -5.44 9.63 -8.20
C THR A 171 -6.75 10.27 -8.61
N GLN A 172 -7.86 9.80 -8.05
CA GLN A 172 -9.20 10.35 -8.31
C GLN A 172 -9.31 11.80 -7.81
N ALA A 173 -8.84 12.09 -6.60
CA ALA A 173 -8.87 13.43 -6.04
C ALA A 173 -8.05 14.42 -6.88
N LYS A 174 -6.86 14.01 -7.34
CA LYS A 174 -6.03 14.80 -8.25
C LYS A 174 -6.75 15.08 -9.57
N ALA A 175 -7.36 14.05 -10.17
CA ALA A 175 -8.12 14.24 -11.41
C ALA A 175 -9.27 15.24 -11.23
N ILE A 176 -10.01 15.17 -10.12
CA ILE A 176 -11.08 16.11 -9.79
C ILE A 176 -10.54 17.54 -9.62
N HIS A 177 -9.43 17.69 -8.90
CA HIS A 177 -8.76 18.98 -8.74
C HIS A 177 -8.40 19.57 -10.12
N ASP A 178 -7.74 18.79 -10.98
CA ASP A 178 -7.28 19.24 -12.30
C ASP A 178 -8.46 19.61 -13.21
N MET A 179 -9.54 18.82 -13.19
CA MET A 179 -10.79 19.13 -13.90
C MET A 179 -11.43 20.44 -13.38
N SER A 180 -11.46 20.62 -12.05
CA SER A 180 -12.02 21.82 -11.42
C SER A 180 -11.22 23.08 -11.80
N GLN A 181 -9.89 22.98 -11.84
CA GLN A 181 -9.03 24.07 -12.29
C GLN A 181 -9.22 24.41 -13.77
N GLY A 182 -9.37 23.39 -14.62
CA GLY A 182 -9.69 23.58 -16.04
C GLY A 182 -10.98 24.36 -16.23
N VAL A 183 -12.07 23.89 -15.60
CA VAL A 183 -13.39 24.55 -15.65
C VAL A 183 -13.32 25.97 -15.07
N SER A 184 -12.67 26.15 -13.92
CA SER A 184 -12.47 27.47 -13.30
C SER A 184 -11.77 28.46 -14.25
N THR A 185 -10.73 28.00 -14.95
CA THR A 185 -9.97 28.82 -15.90
C THR A 185 -10.81 29.20 -17.11
N GLU A 186 -11.60 28.27 -17.64
CA GLU A 186 -12.53 28.54 -18.74
C GLU A 186 -13.59 29.57 -18.37
N ILE A 187 -14.20 29.45 -17.18
CA ILE A 187 -15.17 30.43 -16.69
C ILE A 187 -14.52 31.81 -16.55
N GLN A 188 -13.35 31.91 -15.92
CA GLN A 188 -12.66 33.19 -15.76
C GLN A 188 -12.33 33.84 -17.10
N ASN A 189 -11.87 33.06 -18.08
CA ASN A 189 -11.60 33.54 -19.44
C ASN A 189 -12.88 34.02 -20.14
N ALA A 190 -14.00 33.32 -19.96
CA ALA A 190 -15.30 33.75 -20.48
C ALA A 190 -15.77 35.06 -19.83
N LEU A 191 -15.65 35.19 -18.50
CA LEU A 191 -15.99 36.40 -17.75
C LEU A 191 -15.18 37.62 -18.20
N ALA A 192 -13.87 37.44 -18.41
CA ALA A 192 -12.99 38.50 -18.89
C ALA A 192 -13.38 39.03 -20.28
N LYS A 193 -13.86 38.15 -21.18
CA LYS A 193 -14.35 38.53 -22.51
C LYS A 193 -15.65 39.33 -22.43
N VAL A 194 -16.58 38.95 -21.55
CA VAL A 194 -17.83 39.68 -21.33
C VAL A 194 -17.57 41.08 -20.72
N GLY A 195 -16.61 41.19 -19.80
CA GLY A 195 -16.21 42.46 -19.20
C GLY A 195 -15.60 43.48 -20.18
N LYS A 196 -14.90 43.01 -21.23
CA LYS A 196 -14.31 43.87 -22.29
C LYS A 196 -15.30 44.21 -23.42
N GLY A 197 -16.41 43.48 -23.53
CA GLY A 197 -17.35 43.54 -24.66
C GLY A 197 -18.62 44.36 -24.45
N ARG A 198 -18.74 45.17 -23.38
CA ARG A 198 -19.89 46.08 -23.18
C ARG A 198 -19.53 47.49 -23.70
N PRO A 199 -19.67 47.81 -25.00
CA PRO A 199 -19.77 49.21 -25.38
C PRO A 199 -21.01 49.76 -24.68
N ALA A 200 -20.84 50.85 -23.94
CA ALA A 200 -21.95 51.61 -23.41
C ALA A 200 -22.89 51.91 -24.57
N ARG A 201 -24.07 51.27 -24.58
CA ARG A 201 -25.13 51.60 -25.52
C ARG A 201 -25.61 52.99 -25.15
N LYS A 202 -24.95 54.01 -25.71
CA LYS A 202 -25.36 55.40 -25.62
C LYS A 202 -26.57 55.58 -26.50
N ARG A 203 -27.67 55.97 -25.83
CA ARG A 203 -28.91 56.57 -26.31
C ARG A 203 -29.91 55.63 -26.99
#